data_AF-A0A7X5E534-F1
#
_entry.id   AF-A0A7X5E534-F1
#
_cell.length_a   1.000
_cell.length_b   1.000
_cell.length_c   1.000
_cell.angle_alpha   90.00
_cell.angle_beta   90.00
_cell.angle_gamma   90.00
#
_symmetry.space_group_name_H-M   'P 1'
#
loop_
_entity.id
_entity.type
_entity.pdbx_description
1 polymer ?
#
loop_
_entity_poly.entity_id
_entity_poly.type
_entity_poly.pdbx_seq_one_letter_code
_entity_poly.pdbx_strand_id
1 'polypeptide(L)'
;MASISSLSGSSSANSIYGSRNVISGLASGLDTETLIENAVSGFKSKITALQQQQTLVQWKQDAYRGIIDKMVQLNRKYTSYTSSTNLFSPSFFNKAVTTSVLGKSANAVSA
;
A
#
# COMPACT_ATOMS: atom_id res chain seq x y z
N MET A 1 9.81 13.50 -1.87
CA MET A 1 9.00 14.19 -2.91
C MET A 1 9.57 15.59 -3.04
N ALA A 2 9.99 16.00 -4.23
CA ALA A 2 10.55 17.34 -4.48
C ALA A 2 9.66 18.05 -5.51
N SER A 3 9.22 19.26 -5.17
CA SER A 3 8.48 20.18 -6.04
C SER A 3 9.45 21.14 -6.70
N ILE A 4 9.28 21.37 -8.00
CA ILE A 4 9.89 22.49 -8.73
C ILE A 4 8.77 23.46 -9.12
N SER A 5 8.90 24.67 -8.58
CA SER A 5 8.04 25.81 -8.83
C SER A 5 8.42 26.52 -10.13
N SER A 6 7.38 26.86 -10.89
CA SER A 6 7.24 28.01 -11.80
C SER A 6 8.26 28.23 -12.93
N LEU A 7 7.74 28.25 -14.16
CA LEU A 7 8.09 29.27 -15.13
C LEU A 7 6.81 29.92 -15.69
N SER A 8 6.84 31.24 -15.61
CA SER A 8 5.81 32.21 -15.95
C SER A 8 5.95 32.65 -17.41
N GLY A 9 4.83 32.96 -18.06
CA GLY A 9 4.78 34.04 -19.06
C GLY A 9 4.54 33.63 -20.51
N SER A 10 3.27 33.65 -20.94
CA SER A 10 2.87 34.29 -22.20
C SER A 10 1.37 34.53 -22.20
N SER A 11 1.03 35.79 -21.95
CA SER A 11 -0.25 36.40 -22.22
C SER A 11 -0.48 36.50 -23.72
N SER A 12 -1.21 35.54 -24.28
CA SER A 12 -1.97 35.73 -25.51
C SER A 12 -3.43 35.51 -25.16
N ALA A 13 -4.14 36.61 -24.94
CA ALA A 13 -5.59 36.65 -24.88
C ALA A 13 -6.14 36.26 -26.26
N ASN A 14 -6.13 34.97 -26.56
CA ASN A 14 -6.86 34.42 -27.69
C ASN A 14 -8.22 34.00 -27.14
N SER A 15 -9.22 34.82 -27.48
CA SER A 15 -10.63 34.61 -27.18
C SER A 15 -11.01 33.12 -27.15
N ILE A 16 -11.70 32.72 -26.08
CA ILE A 16 -12.20 31.36 -25.82
C ILE A 16 -13.07 30.81 -26.98
N TYR A 17 -13.45 31.66 -27.93
CA TYR A 17 -14.27 31.34 -29.10
C TYR A 17 -13.57 31.60 -30.46
N GLY A 18 -12.30 32.04 -30.49
CA GLY A 18 -11.72 32.76 -31.64
C GLY A 18 -10.87 32.01 -32.64
N SER A 19 -10.69 30.68 -32.58
CA SER A 19 -9.93 29.94 -33.60
C SER A 19 -10.25 28.44 -33.65
N ARG A 20 -11.51 28.06 -33.38
CA ARG A 20 -11.94 26.71 -33.75
C ARG A 20 -12.28 26.71 -35.23
N ASN A 21 -11.79 25.71 -35.96
CA ASN A 21 -12.27 25.37 -37.29
C ASN A 21 -13.71 24.80 -37.18
N VAL A 22 -14.64 25.59 -36.61
CA VAL A 22 -16.04 25.21 -36.45
C VAL A 22 -16.64 25.27 -37.84
N ILE A 23 -16.81 24.11 -38.46
CA ILE A 23 -17.72 23.96 -39.61
C ILE A 23 -19.14 24.10 -39.05
N SER A 24 -19.52 25.35 -38.81
CA SER A 24 -20.87 25.75 -38.43
C SER A 24 -21.61 26.03 -39.74
N GLY A 25 -22.56 25.16 -40.14
CA GLY A 25 -23.32 25.43 -41.36
C GLY A 25 -24.06 24.29 -42.06
N LEU A 26 -23.96 23.03 -41.63
CA LEU A 26 -24.83 21.95 -42.09
C LEU A 26 -25.21 21.13 -40.86
N ALA A 27 -26.45 21.28 -40.38
CA ALA A 27 -27.09 20.54 -39.29
C ALA A 27 -26.14 19.85 -38.30
N SER A 28 -25.93 20.45 -37.12
CA SER A 28 -25.21 19.95 -35.94
C SER A 28 -25.46 18.45 -35.62
N GLY A 29 -24.92 17.57 -36.44
CA GLY A 29 -25.15 16.11 -36.46
C GLY A 29 -23.87 15.34 -36.76
N LEU A 30 -22.73 16.04 -36.83
CA LEU A 30 -21.45 15.45 -36.47
C LEU A 30 -21.24 15.72 -35.00
N ASP A 31 -21.58 14.73 -34.19
CA ASP A 31 -21.36 14.72 -32.75
C ASP A 31 -19.85 14.58 -32.48
N THR A 32 -19.15 15.71 -32.65
CA THR A 32 -17.71 15.80 -32.41
C THR A 32 -17.36 15.50 -30.96
N GLU A 33 -18.29 15.71 -30.02
CA GLU A 33 -18.10 15.35 -28.62
C GLU A 33 -18.13 13.84 -28.40
N THR A 34 -19.09 13.11 -28.98
CA THR A 34 -19.00 11.63 -28.90
C THR A 34 -17.85 11.06 -29.70
N LEU A 35 -17.40 11.69 -30.79
CA LEU A 35 -16.16 11.31 -31.47
C LEU A 35 -14.93 11.49 -30.57
N ILE A 36 -14.84 12.62 -29.86
CA ILE A 36 -13.76 12.88 -28.89
C ILE A 36 -13.86 11.93 -27.69
N GLU A 37 -15.06 11.70 -27.17
CA GLU A 37 -15.29 10.78 -26.06
C GLU A 37 -14.94 9.34 -26.44
N ASN A 38 -15.34 8.89 -27.63
CA ASN A 38 -14.97 7.57 -28.15
C ASN A 38 -13.46 7.47 -28.42
N ALA A 39 -12.80 8.55 -28.86
CA ALA A 39 -11.35 8.57 -29.02
C ALA A 39 -10.60 8.53 -27.67
N VAL A 40 -11.17 9.12 -26.60
CA VAL A 40 -10.55 9.21 -25.26
C VAL A 40 -10.96 8.05 -24.34
N SER A 41 -12.08 7.37 -24.59
CA SER A 41 -12.60 6.27 -23.75
C SER A 41 -11.62 5.10 -23.66
N GLY A 42 -10.92 4.77 -24.75
CA GLY A 42 -9.87 3.75 -24.76
C GLY A 42 -8.70 4.11 -23.82
N PHE A 43 -8.32 5.39 -23.76
CA PHE A 43 -7.31 5.87 -22.83
C PHE A 43 -7.80 5.90 -21.38
N LYS A 44 -9.05 6.30 -21.13
CA LYS A 44 -9.68 6.24 -19.80
C LYS A 44 -9.62 4.80 -19.25
N SER A 45 -9.99 3.81 -20.07
CA SER A 45 -9.92 2.39 -19.70
C SER A 45 -8.49 1.94 -19.36
N LYS A 46 -7.52 2.31 -20.20
CA LYS A 46 -6.09 2.01 -19.95
C LYS A 46 -5.59 2.65 -18.65
N ILE A 47 -5.98 3.90 -18.37
CA ILE A 47 -5.63 4.60 -17.13
C ILE A 47 -6.21 3.87 -15.92
N THR A 48 -7.49 3.50 -15.97
CA THR A 48 -8.14 2.73 -14.89
C THR A 48 -7.43 1.39 -14.65
N ALA A 49 -7.05 0.67 -15.71
CA ALA A 49 -6.32 -0.58 -15.59
C ALA A 49 -4.94 -0.38 -14.92
N LEU A 50 -4.22 0.68 -15.28
CA LEU A 50 -2.93 1.01 -14.66
C LEU A 50 -3.09 1.40 -13.18
N GLN A 51 -4.14 2.16 -12.84
CA GLN A 51 -4.46 2.49 -11.45
C GLN A 51 -4.77 1.23 -10.63
N GLN A 52 -5.56 0.31 -11.18
CA GLN A 52 -5.84 -0.98 -10.52
C GLN A 52 -4.55 -1.78 -10.28
N GLN A 53 -3.65 -1.86 -11.28
CA GLN A 53 -2.36 -2.54 -11.13
C GLN A 53 -1.49 -1.88 -10.05
N GLN A 54 -1.46 -0.54 -10.00
CA GLN A 54 -0.75 0.19 -8.96
C GLN A 54 -1.28 -0.15 -7.56
N THR A 55 -2.59 -0.13 -7.37
CA THR A 55 -3.24 -0.51 -6.11
C THR A 55 -2.90 -1.94 -5.70
N LEU A 56 -2.95 -2.90 -6.64
CA LEU A 56 -2.58 -4.29 -6.36
C LEU A 56 -1.11 -4.42 -5.92
N VAL A 57 -0.20 -3.67 -6.54
CA VAL A 57 1.21 -3.66 -6.13
C VAL A 57 1.36 -3.07 -4.74
N GLN A 58 0.67 -1.97 -4.42
CA GLN A 58 0.69 -1.38 -3.09
C GLN A 58 0.19 -2.36 -2.03
N TRP A 59 -0.95 -3.02 -2.26
CA TRP A 59 -1.48 -4.04 -1.33
C TRP A 59 -0.50 -5.20 -1.11
N LYS A 60 0.17 -5.65 -2.17
CA LYS A 60 1.21 -6.68 -2.05
C LYS A 60 2.37 -6.19 -1.19
N GLN A 61 2.86 -4.97 -1.42
CA GLN A 61 3.94 -4.39 -0.62
C GLN A 61 3.55 -4.26 0.85
N ASP A 62 2.33 -3.81 1.14
CA ASP A 62 1.85 -3.63 2.51
C ASP A 62 1.65 -4.96 3.23
N ALA A 63 1.18 -6.00 2.51
CA ALA A 63 1.14 -7.35 3.04
C ALA A 63 2.55 -7.87 3.40
N TYR A 64 3.54 -7.65 2.54
CA TYR A 64 4.93 -8.02 2.84
C TYR A 64 5.47 -7.28 4.06
N ARG A 65 5.27 -5.95 4.14
CA ARG A 65 5.67 -5.15 5.29
C ARG A 65 5.01 -5.65 6.59
N GLY A 66 3.71 -5.94 6.55
CA GLY A 66 2.98 -6.46 7.71
C GLY A 66 3.51 -7.81 8.21
N ILE A 67 3.93 -8.70 7.33
CA ILE A 67 4.56 -9.98 7.71
C ILE A 67 5.94 -9.73 8.32
N ILE A 68 6.76 -8.88 7.70
CA ILE A 68 8.10 -8.53 8.19
C ILE A 68 8.00 -7.91 9.59
N ASP A 69 7.06 -6.99 9.83
CA ASP A 69 6.86 -6.39 11.13
C ASP A 69 6.52 -7.43 12.21
N LYS A 70 5.66 -8.40 11.88
CA LYS A 70 5.35 -9.52 12.80
C LYS A 70 6.58 -10.38 13.08
N MET A 71 7.39 -10.69 12.06
CA MET A 71 8.64 -11.45 12.22
C MET A 71 9.67 -10.71 13.07
N VAL A 72 9.84 -9.40 12.84
CA VAL A 72 10.75 -8.55 13.63
C VAL A 72 10.28 -8.49 15.08
N GLN A 73 8.97 -8.33 15.34
CA GLN A 73 8.43 -8.33 16.68
C GLN A 73 8.63 -9.68 17.39
N LEU A 74 8.38 -10.79 16.68
CA LEU A 74 8.67 -12.14 17.20
C LEU A 74 10.14 -12.25 17.58
N ASN A 75 11.04 -11.81 16.69
CA ASN A 75 12.47 -11.90 16.91
C ASN A 75 12.90 -11.06 18.13
N ARG A 76 12.47 -9.81 18.18
CA ARG A 76 12.77 -8.90 19.30
C ARG A 76 12.27 -9.43 20.64
N LYS A 77 11.10 -10.08 20.66
CA LYS A 77 10.49 -10.55 21.91
C LYS A 77 11.02 -11.90 22.36
N TYR A 78 11.19 -12.85 21.46
CA TYR A 78 11.36 -14.26 21.85
C TYR A 78 12.70 -14.88 21.44
N THR A 79 13.42 -14.30 20.48
CA THR A 79 14.68 -14.91 20.00
C THR A 79 15.91 -14.02 20.20
N SER A 80 15.72 -12.72 20.44
CA SER A 80 16.80 -11.77 20.74
C SER A 80 17.42 -12.03 22.11
N TYR A 81 18.75 -12.24 22.19
CA TYR A 81 19.47 -12.53 23.44
C TYR A 81 19.34 -11.45 24.52
N THR A 82 19.02 -10.21 24.12
CA THR A 82 18.78 -9.09 25.04
C THR A 82 17.35 -9.06 25.58
N SER A 83 16.45 -9.91 25.08
CA SER A 83 15.07 -9.98 25.55
C SER A 83 14.98 -10.76 26.85
N SER A 84 14.22 -10.23 27.81
CA SER A 84 13.90 -10.92 29.06
C SER A 84 13.02 -12.17 28.86
N THR A 85 12.31 -12.27 27.75
CA THR A 85 11.46 -13.42 27.37
C THR A 85 12.08 -14.28 26.28
N ASN A 86 13.40 -14.24 26.13
CA ASN A 86 14.11 -15.05 25.15
C ASN A 86 13.94 -16.56 25.42
N LEU A 87 13.45 -17.30 24.43
CA LEU A 87 13.16 -18.75 24.48
C LEU A 87 14.42 -19.62 24.38
N PHE A 88 15.53 -19.08 23.89
CA PHE A 88 16.83 -19.71 23.81
C PHE A 88 17.75 -19.39 25.01
N SER A 89 17.27 -18.60 25.98
CA SER A 89 18.07 -18.19 27.13
C SER A 89 18.20 -19.33 28.16
N PRO A 90 19.35 -19.47 28.84
CA PRO A 90 19.50 -20.46 29.92
C PRO A 90 18.45 -20.29 31.02
N SER A 91 18.07 -19.05 31.32
CA SER A 91 17.03 -18.72 32.30
C SER A 91 15.66 -19.28 31.95
N PHE A 92 15.31 -19.38 30.66
CA PHE A 92 14.07 -20.02 30.22
C PHE A 92 14.09 -21.51 30.54
N PHE A 93 15.18 -22.21 30.23
CA PHE A 93 15.32 -23.65 30.52
C PHE A 93 15.40 -23.95 32.02
N ASN A 94 16.11 -23.13 32.79
CA ASN A 94 16.17 -23.28 34.25
C ASN A 94 14.78 -23.16 34.90
N LYS A 95 13.91 -22.29 34.37
CA LYS A 95 12.51 -22.16 34.82
C LYS A 95 11.62 -23.30 34.35
N ALA A 96 11.88 -23.88 33.17
CA ALA A 96 11.13 -25.02 32.65
C ALA A 96 11.37 -26.30 33.46
N VAL A 97 12.56 -26.46 34.05
CA VAL A 97 12.90 -27.60 34.92
C VAL A 97 12.23 -27.50 36.29
N THR A 98 11.92 -26.30 36.79
CA THR A 98 11.12 -26.12 38.01
C THR A 98 9.63 -26.31 37.73
N THR A 99 9.21 -27.55 37.48
CA THR A 99 7.81 -27.94 37.52
C THR A 99 7.34 -27.96 38.97
N SER A 100 6.78 -26.85 39.45
CA SER A 100 6.06 -26.88 40.73
C SER A 100 4.83 -27.76 40.56
N VAL A 101 4.82 -28.95 41.17
CA VAL A 101 3.63 -29.81 41.17
C VAL A 101 2.58 -29.10 42.02
N LEU A 102 1.54 -28.56 41.38
CA LEU A 102 0.44 -27.90 42.08
C LEU A 102 -0.77 -28.84 42.11
N GLY A 103 -1.21 -29.21 43.31
CA GLY A 103 -2.38 -30.08 43.52
C GLY A 103 -2.31 -30.89 44.83
N LYS A 104 -3.41 -31.57 45.17
CA LYS A 104 -3.53 -32.38 46.40
C LYS A 104 -2.47 -33.50 46.51
N SER A 105 -1.90 -33.94 45.38
CA SER A 105 -0.86 -34.96 45.29
C SER A 105 0.53 -34.39 44.98
N ALA A 106 0.75 -33.08 45.19
CA ALA A 106 2.04 -32.42 44.94
C ALA A 106 3.22 -33.10 45.64
N ASN A 107 2.98 -33.61 46.86
CA ASN A 107 4.01 -34.28 47.66
C ASN A 107 4.31 -35.72 47.19
N ALA A 108 3.55 -36.27 46.23
CA ALA A 108 3.71 -37.65 45.74
C ALA A 108 4.55 -37.75 44.46
N VAL A 109 4.92 -36.62 43.86
CA VAL A 109 5.78 -36.56 42.67
C VAL A 109 7.00 -35.72 43.04
N SER A 110 8.10 -36.38 43.41
CA SER A 110 9.40 -35.72 43.52
C SER A 110 10.14 -35.83 42.19
N ALA A 111 10.83 -34.76 41.81
CA ALA A 111 11.78 -34.77 40.70
C ALA A 111 12.92 -35.77 40.93
#